data_AF-A0A924QUF5-F1
#
_entry.id   AF-A0A924QUF5-F1
#
_cell.length_a   1.000
_cell.length_b   1.000
_cell.length_c   1.000
_cell.angle_alpha   90.00
_cell.angle_beta   90.00
_cell.angle_gamma   90.00
#
_symmetry.space_group_name_H-M   'P 1'
#
loop_
_entity.id
_entity.type
_entity.pdbx_description
1 polymer ?
#
loop_
_entity_poly.entity_id
_entity_poly.type
_entity_poly.pdbx_seq_one_letter_code
_entity_poly.pdbx_strand_id
1 'polypeptide(L)'
;VVNSTTLEEANNEFFNWIRQRSRWIKGYMQTYLVHMRNPARLVRKVGWKGFFGFNFFIGGTSFTFLLYPVLLAFFALYLIFKWTFVNKLFPDWVLYISIFNFIAGNVLMIYVNMLAVFKRRYYELILFSAFNPIYWLMHSRAAYKGLWQLITKPFYWEKTNHGLSKLSSTSAVVTPE
;
A
#
# COMPACT_ATOMS: atom_id res chain seq x y z
N VAL A 1 15.41 14.67 -6.18
CA VAL A 1 15.86 13.47 -5.44
C VAL A 1 17.30 13.70 -5.06
N VAL A 2 17.62 13.70 -3.77
CA VAL A 2 19.02 13.83 -3.30
C VAL A 2 19.63 12.43 -3.33
N ASN A 3 20.84 12.28 -3.88
CA ASN A 3 21.51 10.97 -3.98
C ASN A 3 22.17 10.62 -2.64
N SER A 4 21.35 10.27 -1.65
CA SER A 4 21.79 9.92 -0.30
C SER A 4 21.09 8.64 0.15
N THR A 5 21.86 7.74 0.75
CA THR A 5 21.36 6.49 1.37
C THR A 5 21.44 6.66 2.87
N THR A 6 20.29 6.76 3.55
CA THR A 6 20.24 7.08 4.99
C THR A 6 20.41 5.87 5.92
N LEU A 7 20.45 4.64 5.37
CA LEU A 7 20.61 3.37 6.09
C LEU A 7 19.77 3.28 7.39
N GLU A 8 18.58 3.89 7.41
CA GLU A 8 17.69 3.88 8.56
C GLU A 8 17.22 2.46 8.88
N GLU A 9 17.02 2.21 10.17
CA GLU A 9 16.54 0.92 10.67
C GLU A 9 15.16 0.57 10.08
N ALA A 10 15.07 -0.57 9.42
CA ALA A 10 13.79 -1.12 8.97
C ALA A 10 13.01 -1.72 10.14
N ASN A 11 11.71 -1.45 10.18
CA ASN A 11 10.82 -2.01 11.19
C ASN A 11 10.63 -3.52 10.98
N ASN A 12 11.17 -4.32 11.88
CA ASN A 12 11.18 -5.79 11.79
C ASN A 12 10.09 -6.47 12.65
N GLU A 13 9.36 -5.71 13.48
CA GLU A 13 8.30 -6.26 14.35
C GLU A 13 6.92 -5.97 13.75
N PHE A 14 6.10 -7.02 13.67
CA PHE A 14 4.83 -6.98 12.96
C PHE A 14 3.85 -5.93 13.50
N PHE A 15 3.62 -5.87 14.82
CA PHE A 15 2.67 -4.94 15.41
C PHE A 15 3.17 -3.49 15.35
N ASN A 16 4.47 -3.27 15.49
CA ASN A 16 5.13 -1.99 15.33
C ASN A 16 5.01 -1.51 13.88
N TRP A 17 5.16 -2.40 12.89
CA TRP A 17 4.93 -2.10 11.47
C TRP A 17 3.47 -1.69 11.23
N ILE A 18 2.50 -2.41 11.82
CA ILE A 18 1.08 -2.07 11.71
C ILE A 18 0.79 -0.68 12.31
N ARG A 19 1.37 -0.34 13.47
CA ARG A 19 1.28 1.01 14.08
C ARG A 19 1.86 2.08 13.17
N GLN A 20 3.04 1.85 12.60
CA GLN A 20 3.70 2.78 11.70
C GLN A 20 2.85 3.05 10.45
N ARG A 21 2.39 1.99 9.79
CA ARG A 21 1.63 2.08 8.54
C ARG A 21 0.22 2.61 8.77
N SER A 22 -0.44 2.25 9.88
CA SER A 22 -1.76 2.80 10.20
C SER A 22 -1.69 4.32 10.39
N ARG A 23 -0.61 4.83 11.01
CA ARG A 23 -0.35 6.27 11.10
C ARG A 23 -0.21 6.92 9.73
N TRP A 24 0.60 6.36 8.83
CA TRP A 24 0.80 6.95 7.50
C TRP A 24 -0.47 6.95 6.66
N ILE A 25 -1.17 5.82 6.61
CA ILE A 25 -2.42 5.67 5.84
C ILE A 25 -3.50 6.61 6.41
N LYS A 26 -3.62 6.71 7.74
CA LYS A 26 -4.50 7.69 8.37
C LYS A 26 -4.15 9.13 7.95
N GLY A 27 -2.88 9.48 7.89
CA GLY A 27 -2.41 10.79 7.42
C GLY A 27 -2.78 11.05 5.96
N TYR A 28 -2.71 10.03 5.10
CA TYR A 28 -3.17 10.14 3.70
C TYR A 28 -4.68 10.35 3.63
N MET A 29 -5.47 9.59 4.40
CA MET A 29 -6.93 9.78 4.48
C MET A 29 -7.29 11.19 4.96
N GLN A 30 -6.64 11.69 6.01
CA GLN A 30 -6.86 13.06 6.50
C GLN A 30 -6.52 14.12 5.46
N THR A 31 -5.35 14.00 4.82
CA THR A 31 -4.92 14.89 3.75
C THR A 31 -5.93 14.86 2.59
N TYR A 32 -6.35 13.67 2.18
CA TYR A 32 -7.34 13.48 1.13
C TYR A 32 -8.66 14.19 1.46
N LEU A 33 -9.23 13.92 2.64
CA LEU A 33 -10.48 14.53 3.07
C LEU A 33 -10.40 16.06 3.14
N VAL A 34 -9.31 16.63 3.66
CA VAL A 34 -9.14 18.09 3.76
C VAL A 34 -9.09 18.73 2.37
N HIS A 35 -8.32 18.18 1.44
CA HIS A 35 -8.17 18.77 0.11
C HIS A 35 -9.35 18.50 -0.81
N MET A 36 -10.09 17.40 -0.58
CA MET A 36 -11.30 17.07 -1.34
C MET A 36 -12.57 17.76 -0.84
N ARG A 37 -12.52 18.52 0.28
CA ARG A 37 -13.63 19.41 0.70
C ARG A 37 -13.98 20.46 -0.37
N ASN A 38 -13.01 20.91 -1.15
CA ASN A 38 -13.21 21.82 -2.27
C ASN A 38 -12.28 21.45 -3.43
N PRO A 39 -12.67 20.48 -4.27
CA PRO A 39 -11.82 19.97 -5.36
C PRO A 39 -11.53 21.06 -6.40
N ALA A 40 -12.46 21.99 -6.64
CA ALA A 40 -12.24 23.11 -7.56
C ALA A 40 -11.07 24.00 -7.10
N ARG A 41 -10.94 24.26 -5.79
CA ARG A 41 -9.80 25.00 -5.23
C ARG A 41 -8.50 24.23 -5.38
N LEU A 42 -8.52 22.90 -5.22
CA LEU A 42 -7.35 22.05 -5.43
C LEU A 42 -6.89 22.11 -6.89
N VAL A 43 -7.80 21.91 -7.85
CA VAL A 43 -7.50 22.00 -9.29
C VAL A 43 -6.93 23.36 -9.66
N ARG A 44 -7.47 24.47 -9.12
CA ARG A 44 -6.90 25.81 -9.35
C ARG A 44 -5.48 25.98 -8.82
N LYS A 45 -5.09 25.27 -7.76
CA LYS A 45 -3.75 25.37 -7.15
C LYS A 45 -2.70 24.49 -7.83
N VAL A 46 -3.06 23.24 -8.18
CA VAL A 46 -2.09 22.23 -8.67
C VAL A 46 -2.33 21.83 -10.13
N GLY A 47 -3.37 22.36 -10.77
CA GLY A 47 -3.80 21.97 -12.10
C GLY A 47 -4.41 20.56 -12.16
N TRP A 48 -4.91 20.17 -13.33
CA TRP A 48 -5.48 18.84 -13.53
C TRP A 48 -4.46 17.71 -13.36
N LYS A 49 -3.23 17.87 -13.85
CA LYS A 49 -2.17 16.87 -13.69
C LYS A 49 -1.85 16.62 -12.21
N GLY A 50 -1.71 17.69 -11.43
CA GLY A 50 -1.49 17.59 -9.98
C GLY A 50 -2.69 17.01 -9.24
N PHE A 51 -3.91 17.36 -9.66
CA PHE A 51 -5.15 16.80 -9.09
C PHE A 51 -5.24 15.29 -9.31
N PHE A 52 -4.97 14.79 -10.52
CA PHE A 52 -4.95 13.36 -10.77
C PHE A 52 -3.84 12.66 -9.99
N GLY A 53 -2.63 13.25 -9.95
CA GLY A 53 -1.55 12.73 -9.10
C GLY A 53 -1.96 12.64 -7.63
N PHE A 54 -2.57 13.68 -7.09
CA PHE A 54 -3.09 13.69 -5.72
C PHE A 54 -4.13 12.58 -5.49
N ASN A 55 -5.08 12.41 -6.42
CA ASN A 55 -6.11 11.39 -6.32
C ASN A 55 -5.52 9.98 -6.41
N PHE A 56 -4.57 9.71 -7.31
CA PHE A 56 -3.98 8.37 -7.44
C PHE A 56 -3.04 8.03 -6.27
N PHE A 57 -2.17 8.96 -5.86
CA PHE A 57 -1.13 8.66 -4.87
C PHE A 57 -1.62 8.79 -3.42
N ILE A 58 -2.49 9.75 -3.10
CA ILE A 58 -2.96 9.97 -1.72
C ILE A 58 -4.29 9.24 -1.48
N GLY A 59 -5.30 9.56 -2.30
CA GLY A 59 -6.63 8.95 -2.18
C GLY A 59 -6.64 7.49 -2.59
N GLY A 60 -6.12 7.21 -3.79
CA GLY A 60 -6.11 5.91 -4.45
C GLY A 60 -5.37 4.88 -3.63
N THR A 61 -4.16 5.17 -3.13
CA THR A 61 -3.43 4.28 -2.23
C THR A 61 -4.25 3.85 -1.01
N SER A 62 -4.88 4.82 -0.33
CA SER A 62 -5.69 4.54 0.86
C SER A 62 -6.93 3.71 0.52
N PHE A 63 -7.59 4.04 -0.58
CA PHE A 63 -8.78 3.34 -1.07
C PHE A 63 -8.48 1.92 -1.53
N THR A 64 -7.38 1.72 -2.27
CA THR A 64 -6.91 0.41 -2.72
C THR A 64 -6.64 -0.51 -1.54
N PHE A 65 -5.98 -0.05 -0.47
CA PHE A 65 -5.76 -0.89 0.71
C PHE A 65 -7.04 -1.27 1.46
N LEU A 66 -8.07 -0.42 1.44
CA LEU A 66 -9.37 -0.76 2.02
C LEU A 66 -10.14 -1.76 1.15
N LEU A 67 -10.10 -1.59 -0.17
CA LEU A 67 -10.81 -2.45 -1.13
C LEU A 67 -10.13 -3.80 -1.36
N TYR A 68 -8.81 -3.89 -1.25
CA TYR A 68 -8.07 -5.11 -1.57
C TYR A 68 -8.63 -6.39 -0.92
N PRO A 69 -8.92 -6.45 0.40
CA PRO A 69 -9.48 -7.66 1.00
C PRO A 69 -10.93 -7.93 0.56
N VAL A 70 -11.70 -6.90 0.21
CA VAL A 70 -13.07 -7.04 -0.31
C VAL A 70 -13.02 -7.66 -1.70
N LEU A 71 -12.15 -7.16 -2.58
CA LEU A 71 -11.94 -7.72 -3.92
C LEU A 71 -11.39 -9.15 -3.86
N LEU A 72 -10.47 -9.41 -2.93
CA LEU A 72 -9.96 -10.76 -2.70
C LEU A 72 -11.05 -11.70 -2.19
N ALA A 73 -11.95 -11.24 -1.32
CA ALA A 73 -13.09 -12.03 -0.86
C ALA A 73 -14.05 -12.35 -2.02
N PHE A 74 -14.37 -11.38 -2.89
CA PHE A 74 -15.17 -11.66 -4.10
C PHE A 74 -14.50 -12.68 -5.01
N PHE A 75 -13.18 -12.58 -5.21
CA PHE A 75 -12.42 -13.56 -5.99
C PHE A 75 -12.47 -14.96 -5.35
N ALA A 76 -12.30 -15.06 -4.02
CA ALA A 76 -12.41 -16.32 -3.30
C ALA A 76 -13.82 -16.93 -3.39
N LEU A 77 -14.87 -16.11 -3.24
CA LEU A 77 -16.25 -16.54 -3.42
C LEU A 77 -16.49 -17.07 -4.83
N TYR A 78 -15.93 -16.41 -5.85
CA TYR A 78 -15.99 -16.89 -7.23
C TYR A 78 -15.32 -18.26 -7.41
N LEU A 79 -14.18 -18.51 -6.76
CA LEU A 79 -13.52 -19.83 -6.80
C LEU A 79 -14.33 -20.93 -6.09
N ILE A 80 -15.00 -20.61 -4.99
CA ILE A 80 -15.74 -21.58 -4.15
C ILE A 80 -17.12 -21.88 -4.72
N PHE A 81 -17.91 -20.84 -5.03
CA PHE A 81 -19.31 -20.96 -5.45
C PHE A 81 -19.50 -21.10 -6.97
N LYS A 82 -18.38 -21.05 -7.73
CA LYS A 82 -18.31 -21.21 -9.19
C LYS A 82 -19.09 -20.14 -9.97
N TRP A 83 -18.93 -20.20 -11.30
CA TRP A 83 -19.51 -19.29 -12.28
C TRP A 83 -21.03 -19.07 -12.14
N THR A 84 -21.80 -20.11 -11.79
CA THR A 84 -23.27 -20.06 -11.84
C THR A 84 -23.91 -19.15 -10.80
N PHE A 85 -23.28 -18.95 -9.63
CA PHE A 85 -23.77 -18.03 -8.61
C PHE A 85 -23.38 -16.58 -8.94
N VAL A 86 -22.15 -16.38 -9.42
CA VAL A 86 -21.59 -15.03 -9.67
C VAL A 86 -22.19 -14.37 -10.91
N ASN A 87 -22.52 -15.14 -11.96
CA ASN A 87 -23.18 -14.62 -13.16
C ASN A 87 -24.57 -14.05 -12.91
N LYS A 88 -25.20 -14.39 -11.77
CA LYS A 88 -26.46 -13.77 -11.36
C LYS A 88 -26.27 -12.34 -10.82
N LEU A 89 -25.07 -12.02 -10.34
CA LEU A 89 -24.72 -10.73 -9.74
C LEU A 89 -24.08 -9.78 -10.75
N PHE A 90 -23.28 -10.32 -11.68
CA PHE A 90 -22.53 -9.52 -12.65
C PHE A 90 -22.59 -10.11 -14.07
N PRO A 91 -22.67 -9.28 -15.12
CA PRO A 91 -22.52 -9.74 -16.50
C PRO A 91 -21.13 -10.33 -16.79
N ASP A 92 -21.04 -11.27 -17.72
CA ASP A 92 -19.80 -11.99 -18.07
C ASP A 92 -18.65 -11.06 -18.45
N TRP A 93 -18.92 -9.99 -19.22
CA TRP A 93 -17.90 -9.03 -19.65
C TRP A 93 -17.26 -8.29 -18.47
N VAL A 94 -18.02 -8.00 -17.41
CA VAL A 94 -17.51 -7.39 -16.18
C VAL A 94 -16.57 -8.37 -15.48
N LEU A 95 -16.93 -9.65 -15.43
CA LEU A 95 -16.10 -10.68 -14.81
C LEU A 95 -14.78 -10.87 -15.53
N TYR A 96 -14.77 -10.94 -16.87
CA TYR A 96 -13.53 -11.06 -17.63
C TYR A 96 -12.60 -9.87 -17.41
N ILE A 97 -13.12 -8.64 -17.47
CA ILE A 97 -12.33 -7.43 -17.21
C ILE A 97 -11.82 -7.41 -15.77
N SER A 98 -12.63 -7.85 -14.80
CA SER A 98 -12.26 -7.86 -13.38
C SER A 98 -11.17 -8.88 -13.08
N ILE A 99 -11.29 -10.11 -13.61
CA ILE A 99 -10.29 -11.17 -13.46
C ILE A 99 -8.98 -10.75 -14.13
N PHE A 100 -9.05 -10.20 -15.34
CA PHE A 100 -7.87 -9.68 -16.04
C PHE A 100 -7.18 -8.60 -15.22
N ASN A 101 -7.90 -7.57 -14.77
CA ASN A 101 -7.32 -6.49 -13.96
C ASN A 101 -6.74 -7.00 -12.64
N PHE A 102 -7.43 -7.95 -11.99
CA PHE A 102 -6.94 -8.54 -10.75
C PHE A 102 -5.62 -9.27 -10.97
N ILE A 103 -5.55 -10.18 -11.94
CA ILE A 103 -4.33 -10.95 -12.24
C ILE A 103 -3.22 -10.04 -12.75
N ALA A 104 -3.49 -9.24 -13.79
CA ALA A 104 -2.50 -8.37 -14.42
C ALA A 104 -1.96 -7.32 -13.43
N GLY A 105 -2.82 -6.73 -12.61
CA GLY A 105 -2.41 -5.76 -11.58
C GLY A 105 -1.53 -6.39 -10.50
N ASN A 106 -1.89 -7.58 -10.00
CA ASN A 106 -1.07 -8.30 -9.01
C ASN A 106 0.31 -8.65 -9.60
N VAL A 107 0.36 -9.20 -10.81
CA VAL A 107 1.61 -9.59 -11.49
C VAL A 107 2.48 -8.38 -11.77
N LEU A 108 1.90 -7.30 -12.31
CA LEU A 108 2.62 -6.06 -12.60
C LEU A 108 3.24 -5.47 -11.34
N MET A 109 2.50 -5.46 -10.24
CA MET A 109 3.01 -4.92 -8.98
C MET A 109 4.11 -5.82 -8.37
N ILE A 110 3.99 -7.14 -8.46
CA ILE A 110 5.08 -8.05 -8.07
C ILE A 110 6.34 -7.76 -8.90
N TYR A 111 6.19 -7.62 -10.22
CA TYR A 111 7.28 -7.32 -11.14
C TYR A 111 7.97 -5.98 -10.83
N VAL A 112 7.19 -4.92 -10.58
CA VAL A 112 7.75 -3.60 -10.23
C VAL A 112 8.54 -3.65 -8.91
N ASN A 113 8.03 -4.35 -7.89
CA ASN A 113 8.75 -4.52 -6.62
C ASN A 113 10.04 -5.34 -6.82
N MET A 114 9.98 -6.39 -7.65
CA MET A 114 11.15 -7.20 -8.01
C MET A 114 12.22 -6.35 -8.73
N LEU A 115 11.82 -5.51 -9.68
CA LEU A 115 12.73 -4.56 -10.35
C LEU A 115 13.36 -3.56 -9.38
N ALA A 116 12.60 -3.08 -8.39
CA ALA A 116 13.13 -2.15 -7.39
C ALA A 116 14.25 -2.78 -6.56
N VAL A 117 14.07 -4.04 -6.17
CA VAL A 117 15.07 -4.86 -5.46
C VAL A 117 16.28 -5.15 -6.35
N PHE A 118 16.04 -5.56 -7.60
CA PHE A 118 17.10 -5.85 -8.58
C PHE A 118 17.98 -4.62 -8.87
N LYS A 119 17.36 -3.45 -9.07
CA LYS A 119 18.08 -2.19 -9.30
C LYS A 119 18.95 -1.77 -8.10
N ARG A 120 18.58 -2.20 -6.89
CA ARG A 120 19.34 -1.98 -5.65
C ARG A 120 20.38 -3.08 -5.37
N ARG A 121 20.49 -4.09 -6.24
CA ARG A 121 21.41 -5.24 -6.14
C ARG A 121 21.18 -6.13 -4.90
N TYR A 122 19.99 -6.10 -4.32
CA TYR A 122 19.59 -6.97 -3.20
C TYR A 122 18.96 -8.28 -3.71
N TYR A 123 19.73 -9.08 -4.44
CA TYR A 123 19.21 -10.24 -5.18
C TYR A 123 18.55 -11.30 -4.28
N GLU A 124 18.98 -11.40 -3.03
CA GLU A 124 18.40 -12.26 -1.99
C GLU A 124 16.93 -11.94 -1.69
N LEU A 125 16.48 -10.71 -1.97
CA LEU A 125 15.10 -10.28 -1.72
C LEU A 125 14.16 -10.49 -2.91
N ILE A 126 14.66 -10.93 -4.07
CA ILE A 126 13.84 -11.08 -5.29
C ILE A 126 12.67 -12.03 -5.06
N LEU A 127 12.92 -13.21 -4.49
CA LEU A 127 11.88 -14.22 -4.23
C LEU A 127 10.82 -13.70 -3.26
N PHE A 128 11.19 -12.82 -2.33
CA PHE A 128 10.23 -12.21 -1.40
C PHE A 128 9.25 -11.27 -2.09
N SER A 129 9.53 -10.80 -3.31
CA SER A 129 8.58 -10.02 -4.11
C SER A 129 7.30 -10.82 -4.44
N ALA A 130 7.38 -12.16 -4.47
CA ALA A 130 6.20 -13.00 -4.67
C ALA A 130 5.22 -12.95 -3.47
N PHE A 131 5.69 -12.56 -2.28
CA PHE A 131 4.87 -12.41 -1.07
C PHE A 131 4.13 -11.06 -0.99
N ASN A 132 4.22 -10.21 -2.02
CA ASN A 132 3.51 -8.93 -2.07
C ASN A 132 1.99 -9.03 -1.81
N PRO A 133 1.25 -10.03 -2.34
CA PRO A 133 -0.18 -10.17 -2.04
C PRO A 133 -0.47 -10.31 -0.54
N ILE A 134 0.40 -11.02 0.20
CA ILE A 134 0.30 -11.16 1.67
C ILE A 134 0.66 -9.83 2.34
N TYR A 135 1.68 -9.14 1.85
CA TYR A 135 2.07 -7.82 2.35
C TYR A 135 1.00 -6.75 2.14
N TRP A 136 0.18 -6.86 1.08
CA TRP A 136 -0.97 -5.98 0.87
C TRP A 136 -2.11 -6.25 1.85
N LEU A 137 -2.29 -7.49 2.31
CA LEU A 137 -3.21 -7.77 3.42
C LEU A 137 -2.75 -7.12 4.72
N MET A 138 -1.44 -7.06 4.96
CA MET A 138 -0.89 -6.30 6.10
C MET A 138 -1.21 -4.81 5.97
N HIS A 139 -1.04 -4.22 4.78
CA HIS A 139 -1.44 -2.84 4.51
C HIS A 139 -2.94 -2.63 4.70
N SER A 140 -3.76 -3.59 4.29
CA SER A 140 -5.20 -3.55 4.46
C SER A 140 -5.57 -3.51 5.95
N ARG A 141 -4.97 -4.39 6.77
CA ARG A 141 -5.15 -4.37 8.23
C ARG A 141 -4.74 -3.02 8.85
N ALA A 142 -3.63 -2.45 8.41
CA ALA A 142 -3.19 -1.13 8.84
C ALA A 142 -4.15 -0.01 8.38
N ALA A 143 -4.72 -0.12 7.17
CA ALA A 143 -5.68 0.83 6.62
C ALA A 143 -7.01 0.83 7.38
N TYR A 144 -7.58 -0.35 7.67
CA TYR A 144 -8.79 -0.47 8.48
C TYR A 144 -8.58 0.06 9.91
N LYS A 145 -7.42 -0.24 10.51
CA LYS A 145 -7.04 0.36 11.80
C LYS A 145 -6.94 1.89 11.73
N GLY A 146 -6.31 2.40 10.67
CA GLY A 146 -6.17 3.84 10.43
C GLY A 146 -7.52 4.53 10.23
N LEU A 147 -8.43 3.90 9.47
CA LEU A 147 -9.80 4.36 9.26
C LEU A 147 -10.60 4.38 10.57
N TRP A 148 -10.52 3.32 11.37
CA TRP A 148 -11.14 3.28 12.69
C TRP A 148 -10.61 4.39 13.61
N GLN A 149 -9.29 4.62 13.63
CA GLN A 149 -8.66 5.69 14.39
C GLN A 149 -8.98 7.08 13.86
N LEU A 150 -9.24 7.22 12.56
CA LEU A 150 -9.68 8.48 11.97
C LEU A 150 -11.04 8.92 12.52
N ILE A 151 -11.95 7.97 12.72
CA ILE A 151 -13.31 8.22 13.21
C ILE A 151 -13.31 8.36 14.74
N THR A 152 -12.65 7.45 15.47
CA THR A 152 -12.74 7.38 16.93
C THR A 152 -11.75 8.27 17.67
N LYS A 153 -10.55 8.49 17.12
CA LYS A 153 -9.46 9.24 17.76
C LYS A 153 -8.69 10.08 16.71
N PRO A 154 -9.33 11.06 16.06
CA PRO A 154 -8.78 11.77 14.89
C PRO A 154 -7.40 12.40 15.14
N PHE A 155 -7.13 12.91 16.34
CA PHE A 155 -5.86 13.55 16.69
C PHE A 155 -4.82 12.61 17.31
N TYR A 156 -5.17 11.35 17.55
CA TYR A 156 -4.22 10.36 18.09
C TYR A 156 -3.29 9.84 17.00
N TRP A 157 -2.00 9.79 17.29
CA TRP A 157 -0.97 9.25 16.41
C TRP A 157 -0.21 8.13 17.11
N GLU A 158 -0.18 6.96 16.46
CA GLU A 158 0.56 5.80 16.96
C GLU A 158 2.06 6.08 16.95
N LYS A 159 2.69 5.89 18.11
CA LYS A 159 4.15 5.89 18.23
C LYS A 159 4.69 4.49 17.93
N THR A 160 5.91 4.45 17.40
CA THR A 160 6.63 3.22 17.08
C THR A 160 7.86 3.13 17.96
N ASN A 161 8.19 1.92 18.38
CA ASN A 161 9.44 1.64 19.06
C ASN A 161 10.56 1.60 18.01
N HIS A 162 11.73 2.13 18.36
CA HIS A 162 12.95 2.14 17.56
C HIS A 162 14.02 1.29 18.26
N GLY A 163 15.05 0.82 17.55
CA GLY A 163 16.11 -0.04 18.09
C GLY A 163 15.68 -1.49 18.29
N LEU A 164 14.82 -2.00 17.42
CA LEU A 164 14.33 -3.39 17.44
C LEU A 164 15.28 -4.35 16.71
N SER A 165 16.10 -3.82 15.81
CA SER A 165 17.14 -4.58 15.11
C SER A 165 18.34 -4.82 16.03
N LYS A 166 18.80 -6.08 16.10
CA LYS A 166 20.01 -6.48 16.83
C LYS A 166 21.31 -6.18 16.05
N LEU A 167 21.22 -5.56 14.87
CA LEU A 167 22.40 -5.06 14.16
C LEU A 167 22.96 -3.90 14.97
N SER A 168 23.86 -4.24 15.90
CA SER A 168 24.81 -3.32 16.50
C SER A 168 25.44 -2.48 15.39
N SER A 169 25.60 -1.18 15.65
CA SER A 169 26.42 -0.26 14.87
C SER A 169 27.89 -0.70 14.91
N THR A 170 28.20 -1.84 14.31
CA THR A 170 29.56 -2.35 14.16
C THR A 170 30.01 -1.98 12.76
N SER A 171 30.61 -0.78 12.66
CA SER A 171 31.62 -0.41 11.68
C SER A 171 31.38 -0.83 10.23
N ALA A 172 30.43 -0.19 9.55
CA ALA A 172 30.51 -0.09 8.09
C ALA A 172 31.43 1.09 7.74
N VAL A 173 32.74 0.86 7.83
CA VAL A 173 33.71 1.66 7.05
C VAL A 173 33.43 1.30 5.60
N VAL A 174 32.57 2.08 4.96
CA VAL A 174 32.38 2.02 3.51
C VAL A 174 33.61 2.67 2.90
N THR A 175 34.56 1.86 2.42
CA THR A 175 35.58 2.34 1.50
C THR A 175 34.89 2.81 0.23
N PRO A 176 35.09 4.06 -0.22
CA PRO A 176 34.54 4.52 -1.48
C PRO A 176 35.26 3.81 -2.64
N GLU A 177 34.49 3.16 -3.53
CA GLU A 177 34.88 2.89 -4.92
C GLU A 177 34.37 4.01 -5.82
#